data_AF-T1ALQ4-F1
#
_entry.id   AF-T1ALQ4-F1
#
_cell.length_a   1.000
_cell.length_b   1.000
_cell.length_c   1.000
_cell.angle_alpha   90.00
_cell.angle_beta   90.00
_cell.angle_gamma   90.00
#
_symmetry.space_group_name_H-M   'P 1'
#
loop_
_entity.id
_entity.type
_entity.pdbx_description
1 polymer ?
#
loop_
_entity_poly.entity_id
_entity_poly.type
_entity_poly.pdbx_seq_one_letter_code
_entity_poly.pdbx_strand_id
1 'polypeptide(L)'
;MSEGKGWIWGIVVVAVLALGGWLYYAHQRALHLASIHAPGETAAGAIANAPRHYSIEQVRGAPAAASSAPLPALNDDAAIVNALAALPGGEGLRALLKPRALIQHIVATVNALPDRSLGSDVLPVHHPKGAFLINANGGQTTISLDNDARYAPYMRVIEAIPTPVLV
;
A
#
# COMPACT_ATOMS: atom_id res chain seq x y z
N MET A 1 -47.91 8.31 -51.04
CA MET A 1 -47.71 7.20 -50.08
C MET A 1 -46.22 7.07 -49.78
N SER A 2 -45.84 6.97 -48.50
CA SER A 2 -44.49 6.64 -47.97
C SER A 2 -43.52 7.77 -47.57
N GLU A 3 -43.89 8.61 -46.59
CA GLU A 3 -42.91 9.43 -45.83
C GLU A 3 -42.87 9.12 -44.31
N GLY A 4 -43.60 8.10 -43.85
CA GLY A 4 -43.62 7.71 -42.42
C GLY A 4 -42.66 6.59 -42.01
N LYS A 5 -41.81 6.08 -42.92
CA LYS A 5 -41.03 4.84 -42.69
C LYS A 5 -39.60 5.10 -42.18
N GLY A 6 -38.99 6.23 -42.57
CA GLY A 6 -37.57 6.53 -42.26
C GLY A 6 -37.30 6.81 -40.78
N TRP A 7 -38.20 7.54 -40.11
CA TRP A 7 -38.18 7.76 -38.66
C TRP A 7 -38.15 6.44 -37.91
N ILE A 8 -38.99 5.48 -38.32
CA ILE A 8 -39.17 4.21 -37.60
C ILE A 8 -37.86 3.42 -37.65
N TRP A 9 -37.20 3.40 -38.80
CA TRP A 9 -35.85 2.84 -38.94
C TRP A 9 -34.82 3.58 -38.08
N GLY A 10 -34.89 4.92 -38.00
CA GLY A 10 -34.03 5.71 -37.11
C GLY A 10 -34.18 5.32 -35.63
N ILE A 11 -35.42 5.18 -35.14
CA ILE A 11 -35.69 4.73 -33.77
C ILE A 11 -35.19 3.31 -33.53
N VAL A 12 -35.39 2.39 -34.49
CA VAL A 12 -34.93 1.01 -34.38
C VAL A 12 -33.41 0.95 -34.26
N VAL A 13 -32.67 1.73 -35.07
CA VAL A 13 -31.20 1.77 -34.99
C VAL A 13 -30.74 2.32 -33.65
N VAL A 14 -31.34 3.41 -33.15
CA VAL A 14 -30.99 3.98 -31.84
C VAL A 14 -31.31 3.00 -30.71
N ALA A 15 -32.44 2.30 -30.77
CA ALA A 15 -32.81 1.29 -29.78
C ALA A 15 -31.83 0.11 -29.78
N VAL A 16 -31.39 -0.36 -30.95
CA VAL A 16 -30.40 -1.42 -31.07
C VAL A 16 -29.03 -0.98 -30.53
N LEU A 17 -28.60 0.25 -30.82
CA LEU A 17 -27.34 0.80 -30.30
C LEU A 17 -27.39 1.00 -28.78
N ALA A 18 -28.51 1.51 -28.25
CA ALA A 18 -28.70 1.69 -26.82
C ALA A 18 -28.73 0.33 -26.10
N LEU A 19 -29.43 -0.66 -26.65
CA LEU A 19 -29.48 -2.01 -26.10
C LEU A 19 -28.11 -2.69 -26.16
N GLY A 20 -27.41 -2.58 -27.28
CA GLY A 20 -26.05 -3.10 -27.44
C GLY A 20 -25.05 -2.45 -26.47
N GLY A 21 -25.12 -1.13 -26.30
CA GLY A 21 -24.30 -0.39 -25.33
C GLY A 21 -24.61 -0.77 -23.88
N TRP A 22 -25.90 -0.96 -23.54
CA TRP A 22 -26.32 -1.41 -22.22
C TRP A 22 -25.86 -2.84 -21.92
N LEU A 23 -26.01 -3.76 -22.88
CA LEU A 23 -25.53 -5.14 -22.77
C LEU A 23 -24.01 -5.19 -22.64
N TYR A 24 -23.27 -4.38 -23.41
CA TYR A 24 -21.82 -4.27 -23.31
C TYR A 24 -21.39 -3.74 -21.94
N TYR A 25 -22.05 -2.68 -21.46
CA TYR A 25 -21.77 -2.10 -20.14
C TYR A 25 -22.12 -3.08 -19.00
N ALA A 26 -23.23 -3.81 -19.11
CA ALA A 26 -23.60 -4.85 -18.16
C ALA A 26 -22.58 -6.01 -18.16
N HIS A 27 -22.09 -6.42 -19.33
CA HIS A 27 -21.05 -7.44 -19.47
C HIS A 27 -19.71 -6.98 -18.85
N GLN A 28 -19.28 -5.74 -19.11
CA GLN A 28 -18.09 -5.16 -18.49
C GLN A 28 -18.21 -5.09 -16.96
N ARG A 29 -19.36 -4.67 -16.43
CA ARG A 29 -19.63 -4.67 -14.98
C ARG A 29 -19.61 -6.08 -14.39
N ALA A 30 -20.15 -7.07 -15.09
CA ALA A 30 -20.11 -8.46 -14.66
C ALA A 30 -18.68 -9.00 -14.61
N LEU A 31 -17.83 -8.66 -15.58
CA LEU A 31 -16.40 -9.01 -15.58
C LEU A 31 -15.65 -8.34 -14.42
N HIS A 32 -15.87 -7.05 -14.16
CA HIS A 32 -15.25 -6.36 -13.03
C HIS A 32 -15.70 -6.90 -11.67
N LEU A 33 -16.99 -7.24 -11.52
CA LEU A 33 -17.51 -7.87 -10.29
C LEU A 33 -16.98 -9.30 -10.12
N ALA A 34 -16.85 -10.05 -11.21
CA ALA A 34 -16.24 -11.39 -11.21
C ALA A 34 -14.73 -11.35 -10.90
N SER A 35 -14.01 -10.25 -11.17
CA SER A 35 -12.63 -10.07 -10.68
C SER A 35 -12.56 -9.75 -9.18
N ILE A 36 -13.60 -9.12 -8.62
CA ILE A 36 -13.68 -8.82 -7.17
C ILE A 36 -14.24 -10.03 -6.38
N HIS A 37 -15.06 -10.87 -7.01
CA HIS A 37 -15.72 -12.06 -6.44
C HIS A 37 -15.28 -13.38 -7.06
N ALA A 38 -14.18 -13.41 -7.83
CA ALA A 38 -13.51 -14.69 -8.05
C ALA A 38 -13.35 -15.27 -6.64
N PRO A 39 -13.87 -16.49 -6.37
CA PRO A 39 -13.44 -17.19 -5.18
C PRO A 39 -11.94 -17.19 -5.35
N GLY A 40 -11.24 -16.35 -4.57
CA GLY A 40 -9.89 -16.67 -4.20
C GLY A 40 -10.07 -18.07 -3.70
N GLU A 41 -9.64 -19.03 -4.51
CA GLU A 41 -9.48 -20.42 -4.14
C GLU A 41 -8.95 -20.28 -2.74
N THR A 42 -9.82 -20.58 -1.76
CA THR A 42 -9.45 -20.53 -0.36
C THR A 42 -8.21 -21.37 -0.39
N ALA A 43 -7.05 -20.73 -0.23
CA ALA A 43 -5.81 -21.44 -0.15
C ALA A 43 -6.06 -22.35 1.04
N ALA A 44 -6.41 -23.60 0.75
CA ALA A 44 -6.66 -24.64 1.70
C ALA A 44 -5.27 -24.88 2.27
N GLY A 45 -5.04 -24.16 3.35
CA GLY A 45 -3.76 -23.50 3.59
C GLY A 45 -3.97 -22.23 4.40
N ALA A 46 -5.01 -22.22 5.26
CA ALA A 46 -4.89 -21.55 6.53
C ALA A 46 -3.71 -22.22 7.25
N ILE A 47 -2.49 -21.78 6.93
CA ILE A 47 -1.34 -22.05 7.77
C ILE A 47 -1.71 -21.33 9.06
N ALA A 48 -2.14 -22.10 10.05
CA ALA A 48 -2.24 -21.61 11.41
C ALA A 48 -0.92 -20.88 11.68
N ASN A 49 -0.99 -19.56 11.84
CA ASN A 49 0.15 -18.76 12.26
C ASN A 49 0.36 -19.18 13.72
N ALA A 50 1.07 -20.30 13.93
CA ALA A 50 1.47 -20.70 15.26
C ALA A 50 2.18 -19.48 15.87
N PRO A 51 1.86 -19.10 17.11
CA PRO A 51 2.50 -17.95 17.74
C PRO A 51 4.02 -18.13 17.62
N ARG A 52 4.67 -17.31 16.78
CA ARG A 52 6.12 -17.34 16.63
C ARG A 52 6.68 -16.71 17.90
N HIS A 53 7.04 -17.56 18.86
CA HIS A 53 7.78 -17.13 20.04
C HIS A 53 9.20 -16.77 19.61
N TYR A 54 9.49 -15.47 19.54
CA TYR A 54 10.86 -14.98 19.45
C TYR A 54 11.45 -15.01 20.86
N SER A 55 12.34 -15.97 21.14
CA SER A 55 12.99 -16.07 22.45
C SER A 55 13.82 -14.81 22.73
N ILE A 56 13.33 -13.97 23.66
CA ILE A 56 14.02 -12.76 24.12
C ILE A 56 15.37 -13.12 24.80
N GLU A 57 15.53 -14.37 25.23
CA GLU A 57 16.76 -14.94 25.82
C GLU A 57 17.99 -14.82 24.90
N GLN A 58 17.81 -14.67 23.59
CA GLN A 58 18.91 -14.48 22.62
C GLN A 58 19.42 -13.02 22.55
N VAL A 59 18.73 -12.06 23.17
CA VAL A 59 19.18 -10.66 23.25
C VAL A 59 20.31 -10.59 24.28
N ARG A 60 21.55 -10.57 23.79
CA ARG A 60 22.75 -10.50 24.63
C ARG A 60 22.97 -9.05 25.09
N GLY A 61 22.25 -8.63 26.12
CA GLY A 61 22.40 -7.31 26.76
C GLY A 61 21.70 -7.25 28.11
N ALA A 62 22.27 -6.51 29.07
CA ALA A 62 21.55 -6.18 30.29
C ALA A 62 20.32 -5.32 29.92
N PRO A 63 19.14 -5.55 30.56
CA PRO A 63 17.98 -4.71 30.31
C PRO A 63 18.34 -3.24 30.56
N ALA A 64 17.90 -2.35 29.66
CA ALA A 64 18.08 -0.93 29.83
C ALA A 64 17.48 -0.49 31.18
N ALA A 65 18.17 0.40 31.89
CA ALA A 65 17.67 0.95 33.15
C ALA A 65 16.31 1.61 32.92
N ALA A 66 15.35 1.34 33.80
CA ALA A 66 14.02 1.94 33.70
C ALA A 66 14.12 3.46 33.80
N SER A 67 13.53 4.16 32.84
CA SER A 67 13.42 5.62 32.90
C SER A 67 12.37 6.02 33.95
N SER A 68 12.70 7.01 34.78
CA SER A 68 11.77 7.65 35.71
C SER A 68 11.11 8.90 35.13
N ALA A 69 11.39 9.24 33.86
CA ALA A 69 10.78 10.37 33.18
C ALA A 69 9.27 10.14 33.00
N PRO A 70 8.44 11.19 33.11
CA PRO A 70 7.01 11.07 32.87
C PRO A 70 6.76 10.60 31.43
N LEU A 71 5.84 9.64 31.27
CA LEU A 71 5.43 9.15 29.97
C LEU A 71 4.77 10.28 29.16
N PRO A 72 5.19 10.52 27.91
CA PRO A 72 4.50 11.43 27.01
C PRO A 72 3.02 11.04 26.85
N ALA A 73 2.19 12.02 26.49
CA ALA A 73 0.80 11.72 26.15
C ALA A 73 0.75 10.79 24.94
N LEU A 74 -0.18 9.82 24.94
CA LEU A 74 -0.27 8.79 23.90
C LEU A 74 -0.51 9.34 22.47
N ASN A 75 -1.02 10.57 22.37
CA ASN A 75 -1.29 11.28 21.13
C ASN A 75 -0.23 12.34 20.78
N ASP A 76 0.88 12.40 21.52
CA ASP A 76 1.97 13.33 21.24
C ASP A 76 2.98 12.72 20.25
N ASP A 77 2.60 12.73 18.97
CA ASP A 77 3.49 12.31 17.88
C ASP A 77 4.62 13.32 17.64
N ALA A 78 4.50 14.57 18.10
CA ALA A 78 5.41 15.66 17.74
C ALA A 78 6.82 15.43 18.30
N ALA A 79 6.92 14.94 19.53
CA ALA A 79 8.19 14.59 20.14
C ALA A 79 8.95 13.54 19.31
N ILE A 80 8.25 12.49 18.84
CA ILE A 80 8.83 11.42 18.02
C ILE A 80 9.22 11.93 16.64
N VAL A 81 8.36 12.70 15.98
CA VAL A 81 8.65 13.28 14.66
C VAL A 81 9.89 14.17 14.72
N ASN A 82 10.03 14.98 15.78
CA ASN A 82 11.19 15.83 15.97
C ASN A 82 12.46 15.04 16.27
N ALA A 83 12.38 13.98 17.08
CA ALA A 83 13.51 13.08 17.32
C ALA A 83 13.97 12.37 16.04
N LEU A 84 13.03 11.91 15.21
CA LEU A 84 13.34 11.30 13.90
C LEU A 84 13.93 12.32 12.92
N ALA A 85 13.46 13.57 12.94
CA ALA A 85 13.99 14.63 12.10
C ALA A 85 15.40 15.07 12.50
N ALA A 86 15.81 14.84 13.75
CA ALA A 86 17.15 15.14 14.25
C ALA A 86 18.20 14.10 13.81
N LEU A 87 17.78 12.96 13.25
CA LEU A 87 18.70 11.95 12.70
C LEU A 87 19.42 12.47 11.44
N PRO A 88 20.61 11.95 11.12
CA PRO A 88 21.22 12.16 9.81
C PRO A 88 20.24 11.75 8.69
N GLY A 89 19.93 12.67 7.77
CA GLY A 89 18.91 12.46 6.72
C GLY A 89 17.45 12.64 7.19
N GLY A 90 17.23 13.09 8.43
CA GLY A 90 15.92 13.23 9.05
C GLY A 90 14.95 14.19 8.36
N GLU A 91 15.45 15.21 7.65
CA GLU A 91 14.59 16.08 6.82
C GLU A 91 13.92 15.32 5.67
N GLY A 92 14.67 14.44 5.00
CA GLY A 92 14.13 13.56 3.97
C GLY A 92 13.13 12.56 4.53
N LEU A 93 13.42 12.02 5.73
CA LEU A 93 12.51 11.11 6.43
C LEU A 93 11.18 11.79 6.76
N ARG A 94 11.22 13.03 7.27
CA ARG A 94 10.02 13.80 7.64
C ARG A 94 9.06 13.99 6.45
N ALA A 95 9.58 14.13 5.24
CA ALA A 95 8.76 14.23 4.02
C ALA A 95 8.10 12.90 3.60
N LEU A 96 8.62 11.76 4.06
CA LEU A 96 8.08 10.43 3.78
C LEU A 96 7.09 9.97 4.85
N LEU A 97 7.23 10.44 6.09
CA LEU A 97 6.34 10.07 7.20
C LEU A 97 4.90 10.53 6.97
N LYS A 98 3.94 9.72 7.41
CA LYS A 98 2.56 10.15 7.63
C LYS A 98 2.50 10.80 9.03
N PRO A 99 2.29 12.12 9.14
CA PRO A 99 2.45 12.83 10.41
C PRO A 99 1.30 12.59 11.40
N ARG A 100 0.19 11.98 10.96
CA ARG A 100 -0.97 11.71 11.82
C ARG A 100 -0.91 10.28 12.32
N ALA A 101 -1.07 10.11 13.63
CA ALA A 101 -1.15 8.82 14.29
C ALA A 101 0.10 7.96 14.04
N LEU A 102 1.27 8.60 14.06
CA LEU A 102 2.54 7.99 13.66
C LEU A 102 2.86 6.79 14.57
N ILE A 103 2.73 6.97 15.88
CA ILE A 103 2.99 5.91 16.86
C ILE A 103 2.04 4.72 16.62
N GLN A 104 0.75 4.99 16.36
CA GLN A 104 -0.23 3.93 16.13
C GLN A 104 0.05 3.18 14.83
N HIS A 105 0.44 3.87 13.75
CA HIS A 105 0.84 3.23 12.50
C HIS A 105 2.11 2.36 12.66
N ILE A 106 3.09 2.81 13.45
CA ILE A 106 4.29 2.00 13.75
C ILE A 106 3.88 0.73 14.51
N VAL A 107 3.11 0.86 15.59
CA VAL A 107 2.65 -0.28 16.40
C VAL A 107 1.82 -1.25 15.56
N ALA A 108 0.89 -0.73 14.76
CA ALA A 108 0.06 -1.55 13.89
C ALA A 108 0.87 -2.25 12.79
N THR A 109 1.91 -1.59 12.24
CA THR A 109 2.83 -2.23 11.29
C THR A 109 3.62 -3.36 11.95
N VAL A 110 4.16 -3.13 13.15
CA VAL A 110 4.88 -4.17 13.92
C VAL A 110 3.98 -5.35 14.25
N ASN A 111 2.74 -5.08 14.68
CA ASN A 111 1.75 -6.10 15.00
C ASN A 111 1.33 -6.92 13.77
N ALA A 112 1.40 -6.33 12.58
CA ALA A 112 1.06 -6.99 11.32
C ALA A 112 2.27 -7.64 10.60
N LEU A 113 3.50 -7.51 11.12
CA LEU A 113 4.68 -8.22 10.57
C LEU A 113 4.55 -9.75 10.54
N PRO A 114 3.90 -10.41 11.51
CA PRO A 114 3.68 -11.86 11.45
C PRO A 114 2.74 -12.29 10.32
N ASP A 115 1.88 -11.37 9.86
CA ASP A 115 0.88 -11.62 8.85
C ASP A 115 1.48 -11.53 7.44
N ARG A 116 0.91 -12.28 6.49
CA ARG A 116 1.41 -12.30 5.10
C ARG A 116 0.93 -11.12 4.25
N SER A 117 0.11 -10.24 4.81
CA SER A 117 -0.48 -9.10 4.11
C SER A 117 -0.54 -7.89 5.02
N LEU A 118 -0.09 -6.74 4.50
CA LEU A 118 -0.05 -5.46 5.19
C LEU A 118 -0.87 -4.45 4.37
N GLY A 119 -1.88 -3.85 4.99
CA GLY A 119 -2.64 -2.75 4.38
C GLY A 119 -1.76 -1.50 4.23
N SER A 120 -1.84 -0.83 3.09
CA SER A 120 -1.08 0.41 2.82
C SER A 120 -1.41 1.57 3.76
N ASP A 121 -2.60 1.55 4.35
CA ASP A 121 -3.06 2.55 5.31
C ASP A 121 -2.33 2.47 6.64
N VAL A 122 -1.89 1.26 7.03
CA VAL A 122 -1.22 0.97 8.31
C VAL A 122 0.24 1.46 8.31
N LEU A 123 0.83 1.67 7.13
CA LEU A 123 2.22 2.08 7.02
C LEU A 123 2.47 3.49 7.61
N PRO A 124 3.56 3.69 8.37
CA PRO A 124 3.94 4.98 8.93
C PRO A 124 4.50 5.96 7.89
N VAL A 125 4.74 5.50 6.66
CA VAL A 125 5.25 6.30 5.54
C VAL A 125 4.28 6.30 4.37
N HIS A 126 4.33 7.34 3.56
CA HIS A 126 3.62 7.40 2.29
C HIS A 126 4.17 6.35 1.31
N HIS A 127 3.30 5.84 0.44
CA HIS A 127 3.72 5.01 -0.69
C HIS A 127 4.39 5.86 -1.78
N PRO A 128 5.29 5.28 -2.60
CA PRO A 128 5.87 5.98 -3.73
C PRO A 128 4.75 6.48 -4.64
N LYS A 129 4.87 7.73 -5.09
CA LYS A 129 3.85 8.33 -5.95
C LYS A 129 3.79 7.62 -7.31
N GLY A 130 2.59 7.59 -7.89
CA GLY A 130 2.34 7.00 -9.20
C GLY A 130 2.27 5.46 -9.18
N ALA A 131 1.90 4.91 -10.33
CA ALA A 131 1.81 3.46 -10.53
C ALA A 131 3.21 2.82 -10.59
N PHE A 132 3.28 1.55 -10.24
CA PHE A 132 4.48 0.74 -10.46
C PHE A 132 4.71 0.57 -11.96
N LEU A 133 5.94 0.86 -12.42
CA LEU A 133 6.25 0.89 -13.85
C LEU A 133 6.73 -0.48 -14.33
N ILE A 134 6.15 -0.94 -15.44
CA ILE A 134 6.45 -2.22 -16.07
C ILE A 134 6.74 -2.01 -17.55
N ASN A 135 7.65 -2.82 -18.10
CA ASN A 135 7.91 -2.91 -19.52
C ASN A 135 7.18 -4.14 -20.06
N ALA A 136 6.33 -3.96 -21.07
CA ALA A 136 5.69 -5.05 -21.79
C ALA A 136 6.37 -5.20 -23.15
N ASN A 137 7.11 -6.29 -23.37
CA ASN A 137 7.74 -6.58 -24.65
C ASN A 137 7.56 -8.06 -25.01
N GLY A 138 7.07 -8.33 -26.22
CA GLY A 138 6.90 -9.70 -26.73
C GLY A 138 6.05 -10.62 -25.84
N GLY A 139 5.05 -10.08 -25.14
CA GLY A 139 4.20 -10.84 -24.21
C GLY A 139 4.81 -11.13 -22.85
N GLN A 140 6.02 -10.64 -22.56
CA GLN A 140 6.63 -10.68 -21.24
C GLN A 140 6.51 -9.32 -20.55
N THR A 141 6.22 -9.34 -19.26
CA THR A 141 6.16 -8.16 -18.40
C THR A 141 7.37 -8.17 -17.47
N THR A 142 8.21 -7.15 -17.55
CA THR A 142 9.37 -6.96 -16.67
C THR A 142 9.25 -5.67 -15.87
N ILE A 143 9.96 -5.59 -14.74
CA ILE A 143 10.02 -4.38 -13.92
C ILE A 143 10.82 -3.31 -14.69
N SER A 144 10.30 -2.09 -14.80
CA SER A 144 11.06 -0.99 -15.41
C SER A 144 12.14 -0.47 -14.45
N LEU A 145 13.31 -0.12 -15.00
CA LEU A 145 14.38 0.59 -14.30
C LEU A 145 13.95 2.00 -13.85
N ASP A 146 12.92 2.58 -14.48
CA ASP A 146 12.37 3.89 -14.09
C ASP A 146 11.81 3.89 -12.65
N ASN A 147 11.56 2.71 -12.08
CA ASN A 147 11.20 2.59 -10.68
C ASN A 147 12.31 3.09 -9.73
N ASP A 148 13.57 3.12 -10.16
CA ASP A 148 14.69 3.64 -9.36
C ASP A 148 14.44 5.09 -8.96
N ALA A 149 13.97 5.93 -9.90
CA ALA A 149 13.61 7.31 -9.62
C ALA A 149 12.43 7.42 -8.64
N ARG A 150 11.49 6.46 -8.67
CA ARG A 150 10.36 6.36 -7.75
C ARG A 150 10.81 6.08 -6.32
N TYR A 151 11.83 5.23 -6.14
CA TYR A 151 12.34 4.84 -4.82
C TYR A 151 13.51 5.69 -4.33
N ALA A 152 14.10 6.54 -5.17
CA ALA A 152 15.23 7.41 -4.82
C ALA A 152 15.02 8.24 -3.52
N PRO A 153 13.84 8.80 -3.22
CA PRO A 153 13.64 9.51 -1.95
C PRO A 153 13.83 8.62 -0.71
N TYR A 154 13.44 7.36 -0.78
CA TYR A 154 13.60 6.39 0.32
C TYR A 154 15.07 5.99 0.47
N MET A 155 15.75 5.72 -0.65
CA MET A 155 17.15 5.30 -0.62
C MET A 155 18.06 6.41 -0.05
N ARG A 156 17.83 7.67 -0.40
CA ARG A 156 18.60 8.79 0.17
C ARG A 156 18.49 8.89 1.70
N VAL A 157 17.33 8.56 2.27
CA VAL A 157 17.14 8.56 3.72
C VAL A 157 17.92 7.41 4.36
N ILE A 158 17.86 6.22 3.77
CA ILE A 158 18.56 5.04 4.27
C ILE A 158 20.08 5.23 4.19
N GLU A 159 20.59 5.73 3.07
CA GLU A 159 22.01 5.99 2.83
C GLU A 159 22.58 7.07 3.77
N ALA A 160 21.74 7.99 4.25
CA ALA A 160 22.16 9.04 5.16
C ALA A 160 22.34 8.56 6.61
N ILE A 161 21.77 7.40 6.99
CA ILE A 161 21.84 6.88 8.36
C ILE A 161 23.08 5.98 8.48
N PRO A 162 24.09 6.34 9.32
CA PRO A 162 25.29 5.53 9.45
C PRO A 162 24.96 4.23 10.20
N THR A 163 25.36 3.08 9.65
CA THR A 163 25.13 1.74 10.24
C THR A 163 25.59 1.59 11.70
N PRO A 164 26.71 2.20 12.16
CA PRO A 164 27.13 2.12 13.56
C PRO A 164 26.18 2.80 14.56
N VAL A 165 25.25 3.64 14.10
CA VAL A 165 24.29 4.37 14.95
C VAL A 165 23.03 3.51 15.23
N LEU A 166 22.89 2.36 14.57
CA LEU A 166 21.73 1.47 14.66
C LEU A 166 21.93 0.25 15.56
N VAL A 167 23.05 0.16 16.28
CA VAL A 167 23.41 -0.98 17.17
C VAL A 167 23.59 -0.51 18.60
#